data_AF-X1GZL3-F1
#
_entry.id   AF-X1GZL3-F1
#
_cell.length_a   1.000
_cell.length_b   1.000
_cell.length_c   1.000
_cell.angle_alpha   90.00
_cell.angle_beta   90.00
_cell.angle_gamma   90.00
#
_symmetry.space_group_name_H-M   'P 1'
#
loop_
_entity.id
_entity.type
_entity.pdbx_description
1 polymer ?
#
loop_
_entity_poly.entity_id
_entity_poly.type
_entity_poly.pdbx_seq_one_letter_code
_entity_poly.pdbx_strand_id
1 'polypeptide(L)'
;MDVLDSKVVRKHKVGYEIREELWGNPPNKPIKIRTTYTPSRDWIGDLKTAHYLCVKRGIAPEKSSPKHCVCSIGFCEKEQKWYGWSHRAICGFGLNDMIFEERFGNDKTPFIKHGKKPIMDFSDAKLAAKRFASSVS
;
A
#
# COMPACT_ATOMS: atom_id res chain seq x y z
N MET A 1 20.24 -10.57 2.39
CA MET A 1 19.54 -11.40 1.38
C MET A 1 19.14 -10.41 0.33
N ASP A 2 19.79 -10.51 -0.81
CA ASP A 2 19.93 -9.39 -1.73
C ASP A 2 19.46 -9.82 -3.11
N VAL A 3 19.01 -8.86 -3.90
CA VAL A 3 18.62 -9.08 -5.29
C VAL A 3 19.90 -9.25 -6.11
N LEU A 4 20.11 -10.45 -6.64
CA LEU A 4 21.27 -10.77 -7.48
C LEU A 4 20.99 -10.47 -8.96
N ASP A 5 19.75 -10.62 -9.39
CA ASP A 5 19.29 -10.33 -10.75
C ASP A 5 17.79 -9.97 -10.74
N SER A 6 17.37 -9.10 -11.66
CA SER A 6 15.97 -8.64 -11.79
C SER A 6 15.63 -8.38 -13.24
N LYS A 7 14.56 -9.04 -13.72
CA LYS A 7 14.04 -8.87 -15.08
C LYS A 7 12.57 -8.49 -15.04
N VAL A 8 12.20 -7.44 -15.77
CA VAL A 8 10.78 -7.10 -16.00
C VAL A 8 10.17 -8.14 -16.92
N VAL A 9 9.12 -8.81 -16.46
CA VAL A 9 8.48 -9.91 -17.19
C VAL A 9 7.16 -9.47 -17.81
N ARG A 10 6.41 -8.59 -17.15
CA ARG A 10 5.10 -8.15 -17.66
C ARG A 10 4.72 -6.78 -17.13
N LYS A 11 4.13 -5.95 -18.01
CA LYS A 11 3.49 -4.69 -17.64
C LYS A 11 1.98 -4.85 -17.73
N HIS A 12 1.26 -4.51 -16.68
CA HIS A 12 -0.20 -4.50 -16.70
C HIS A 12 -0.71 -3.08 -16.89
N LYS A 13 -1.70 -2.90 -17.79
CA LYS A 13 -2.39 -1.61 -17.99
C LYS A 13 -3.05 -1.07 -16.72
N VAL A 14 -3.31 -1.94 -15.74
CA VAL A 14 -3.89 -1.60 -14.44
C VAL A 14 -2.88 -1.02 -13.43
N GLY A 15 -1.71 -0.57 -13.88
CA GLY A 15 -0.81 0.24 -13.05
C GLY A 15 0.20 -0.53 -12.19
N TYR A 16 0.58 -1.75 -12.58
CA TYR A 16 1.76 -2.40 -11.97
C TYR A 16 2.54 -3.27 -12.96
N GLU A 17 3.80 -3.50 -12.65
CA GLU A 17 4.74 -4.34 -13.38
C GLU A 17 5.12 -5.56 -12.53
N ILE A 18 5.24 -6.72 -13.16
CA ILE A 18 5.74 -7.95 -12.53
C ILE A 18 7.21 -8.10 -12.91
N ARG A 19 8.05 -8.33 -11.90
CA ARG A 19 9.46 -8.67 -12.07
C ARG A 19 9.71 -10.07 -11.55
N GLU A 20 10.60 -10.78 -12.22
CA GLU A 20 11.20 -12.01 -11.70
C GLU A 20 12.59 -11.67 -11.20
N GLU A 21 12.86 -12.04 -9.95
CA GLU A 21 14.09 -11.67 -9.26
C GLU A 21 14.73 -12.91 -8.65
N LEU A 22 16.05 -12.97 -8.70
CA LEU A 22 16.84 -13.98 -8.01
C LEU A 22 17.35 -13.37 -6.71
N TRP A 23 16.86 -13.89 -5.58
CA TRP A 23 17.24 -13.44 -4.25
C TRP A 23 18.13 -14.49 -3.60
N GLY A 24 19.26 -14.09 -3.02
CA GLY A 24 20.16 -15.04 -2.40
C GLY A 24 21.21 -14.38 -1.53
N ASN A 25 21.99 -15.21 -0.85
CA ASN A 25 23.23 -14.79 -0.23
C ASN A 25 24.26 -15.90 -0.47
N PRO A 26 25.33 -15.66 -1.26
CA PRO A 26 26.33 -16.68 -1.53
C PRO A 26 26.91 -17.27 -0.24
N PRO A 27 27.20 -18.59 -0.19
CA PRO A 27 27.13 -19.56 -1.28
C PRO A 27 25.76 -20.23 -1.48
N ASN A 28 24.69 -19.77 -0.81
CA ASN A 28 23.39 -20.42 -0.88
C ASN A 28 22.75 -20.30 -2.27
N LYS A 29 22.03 -21.34 -2.69
CA LYS A 29 21.28 -21.34 -3.95
C LYS A 29 20.24 -20.21 -3.92
N PRO A 30 20.22 -19.32 -4.92
CA PRO A 30 19.25 -18.24 -4.96
C PRO A 30 17.82 -18.76 -5.19
N ILE A 31 16.87 -18.04 -4.63
CA ILE A 31 15.44 -18.29 -4.76
C ILE A 31 14.88 -17.36 -5.82
N LYS A 32 14.08 -17.90 -6.74
CA LYS A 32 13.35 -17.11 -7.73
C LYS A 32 12.05 -16.59 -7.11
N ILE A 33 11.88 -15.27 -7.08
CA ILE A 33 10.71 -14.59 -6.51
C ILE A 33 10.05 -13.74 -7.59
N ARG A 34 8.71 -13.63 -7.51
CA ARG A 34 7.93 -12.71 -8.34
C ARG A 34 7.44 -11.55 -7.49
N THR A 35 8.01 -10.39 -7.72
CA THR A 35 7.68 -9.14 -7.04
C THR A 35 6.93 -8.21 -7.99
N THR A 36 6.20 -7.27 -7.41
CA THR A 36 5.40 -6.30 -8.16
C THR A 36 5.76 -4.87 -7.80
N TYR A 37 5.72 -4.00 -8.81
CA TYR A 37 6.13 -2.60 -8.68
C TYR A 37 5.15 -1.68 -9.38
N THR A 38 5.06 -0.43 -8.92
CA THR A 38 4.40 0.65 -9.65
C THR A 38 5.20 1.00 -10.91
N PRO A 39 4.62 1.73 -11.89
CA PRO A 39 5.37 2.25 -13.04
C PRO A 39 6.54 3.15 -12.63
N SER A 40 6.42 3.82 -11.47
CA SER A 40 7.47 4.62 -10.83
C SER A 40 8.54 3.77 -10.12
N ARG A 41 8.45 2.44 -10.22
CA ARG A 41 9.37 1.45 -9.63
C ARG A 41 9.33 1.35 -8.11
N ASP A 42 8.25 1.79 -7.47
CA ASP A 42 8.05 1.55 -6.04
C ASP A 42 7.50 0.13 -5.82
N TRP A 43 8.03 -0.59 -4.84
CA TRP A 43 7.64 -1.98 -4.58
C TRP A 43 6.26 -2.05 -3.94
N ILE A 44 5.36 -2.84 -4.52
CA ILE A 44 3.98 -3.03 -4.01
C ILE A 44 3.92 -4.24 -3.07
N GLY A 45 4.71 -5.28 -3.36
CA GLY A 45 4.67 -6.56 -2.67
C GLY A 45 4.59 -7.74 -3.65
N ASP A 46 3.90 -8.79 -3.22
CA ASP A 46 3.66 -9.98 -4.05
C ASP A 46 2.54 -9.77 -5.10
N LEU A 47 2.43 -10.72 -6.03
CA LEU A 47 1.45 -10.66 -7.11
C LEU A 47 -0.02 -10.69 -6.65
N LYS A 48 -0.33 -11.42 -5.58
CA LYS A 48 -1.69 -11.54 -5.04
C LYS A 48 -2.12 -10.21 -4.41
N THR A 49 -1.21 -9.58 -3.67
CA THR A 49 -1.39 -8.27 -3.07
C THR A 49 -1.61 -7.20 -4.14
N ALA A 50 -0.72 -7.12 -5.15
CA ALA A 50 -0.89 -6.16 -6.24
C ALA A 50 -2.16 -6.38 -7.06
N HIS A 51 -2.52 -7.64 -7.35
CA HIS A 51 -3.77 -7.93 -8.04
C HIS A 51 -5.00 -7.52 -7.21
N TYR A 52 -4.98 -7.75 -5.90
CA TYR A 52 -6.06 -7.33 -5.02
C TYR A 52 -6.20 -5.80 -4.98
N LEU A 53 -5.10 -5.08 -4.78
CA LEU A 53 -5.10 -3.61 -4.71
C LEU A 53 -5.47 -2.97 -6.05
N CYS A 54 -4.74 -3.28 -7.12
CA CYS A 54 -4.88 -2.58 -8.39
C CYS A 54 -6.09 -3.07 -9.21
N VAL A 55 -6.31 -4.38 -9.30
CA VAL A 55 -7.36 -4.94 -10.17
C VAL A 55 -8.70 -5.02 -9.45
N LYS A 56 -8.73 -5.63 -8.26
CA LYS A 56 -10.01 -5.86 -7.55
C LYS A 56 -10.54 -4.60 -6.88
N ARG A 57 -9.65 -3.78 -6.31
CA ARG A 57 -10.03 -2.58 -5.54
C ARG A 57 -9.86 -1.27 -6.33
N GLY A 58 -9.14 -1.28 -7.45
CA GLY A 58 -8.89 -0.06 -8.24
C GLY A 58 -8.04 0.97 -7.49
N ILE A 59 -7.20 0.52 -6.55
CA ILE A 59 -6.31 1.37 -5.76
C ILE A 59 -5.01 1.56 -6.55
N ALA A 60 -4.58 2.81 -6.73
CA ALA A 60 -3.27 3.17 -7.28
C ALA A 60 -2.24 3.24 -6.15
N PRO A 61 -1.32 2.26 -6.00
CA PRO A 61 -0.42 2.21 -4.85
C PRO A 61 0.69 3.24 -4.91
N GLU A 62 1.07 3.76 -3.74
CA GLU A 62 2.19 4.66 -3.54
C GLU A 62 2.81 4.44 -2.14
N LYS A 63 4.02 4.98 -1.95
CA LYS A 63 4.69 4.97 -0.63
C LYS A 63 4.10 6.03 0.28
N SER A 64 3.90 5.69 1.55
CA SER A 64 3.46 6.67 2.56
C SER A 64 4.49 7.77 2.82
N SER A 65 5.77 7.45 2.65
CA SER A 65 6.93 8.36 2.72
C SER A 65 8.02 7.91 1.76
N PRO A 66 8.81 8.84 1.18
CA PRO A 66 9.91 8.52 0.27
C PRO A 66 10.96 7.56 0.85
N LYS A 67 11.11 7.54 2.18
CA LYS A 67 12.08 6.69 2.90
C LYS A 67 11.67 5.23 3.02
N HIS A 68 10.39 4.90 2.79
CA HIS A 68 9.94 3.51 2.82
C HIS A 68 10.37 2.76 1.57
N CYS A 69 10.51 1.45 1.70
CA CYS A 69 10.80 0.55 0.59
C CYS A 69 9.55 -0.05 -0.05
N VAL A 70 8.38 0.06 0.59
CA VAL A 70 7.12 -0.57 0.16
C VAL A 70 5.98 0.45 0.06
N CYS A 71 5.09 0.26 -0.90
CA CYS A 71 3.83 0.97 -1.01
C CYS A 71 2.86 0.52 0.09
N SER A 72 2.26 1.49 0.76
CA SER A 72 1.37 1.25 1.91
C SER A 72 0.14 2.16 1.94
N ILE A 73 0.00 3.04 0.95
CA ILE A 73 -1.21 3.84 0.73
C ILE A 73 -1.53 3.95 -0.76
N GLY A 74 -2.73 4.39 -1.11
CA GLY A 74 -3.11 4.58 -2.49
C GLY A 74 -4.51 5.16 -2.67
N PHE A 75 -4.74 5.87 -3.77
CA PHE A 75 -6.04 6.45 -4.08
C PHE A 75 -6.89 5.49 -4.91
N CYS A 76 -8.18 5.39 -4.59
CA CYS A 76 -9.17 4.70 -5.40
C CYS A 76 -10.12 5.72 -6.02
N GLU A 77 -9.97 5.98 -7.32
CA GLU A 77 -10.79 6.94 -8.07
C GLU A 77 -12.29 6.56 -8.02
N LYS A 78 -12.60 5.27 -8.14
CA LYS A 78 -14.00 4.80 -8.16
C LYS A 78 -14.73 5.11 -6.85
N GLU A 79 -14.04 4.97 -5.73
CA GLU A 79 -14.63 5.15 -4.40
C GLU A 79 -14.39 6.56 -3.83
N GLN A 80 -13.54 7.38 -4.49
CA GLN A 80 -13.09 8.68 -4.00
C GLN A 80 -12.55 8.57 -2.56
N LYS A 81 -11.65 7.60 -2.33
CA LYS A 81 -11.06 7.30 -1.02
C LYS A 81 -9.55 7.09 -1.10
N TRP A 82 -8.86 7.53 -0.05
CA TRP A 82 -7.48 7.16 0.21
C TRP A 82 -7.42 5.92 1.10
N TYR A 83 -6.73 4.90 0.62
CA TYR A 83 -6.51 3.65 1.32
C TYR A 83 -5.15 3.65 1.99
N GLY A 84 -5.09 3.13 3.21
CA GLY A 84 -3.86 2.72 3.88
C GLY A 84 -3.91 1.24 4.23
N TRP A 85 -2.78 0.55 4.17
CA TRP A 85 -2.70 -0.88 4.50
C TRP A 85 -1.34 -1.30 5.04
N SER A 86 -1.34 -2.50 5.63
CA SER A 86 -0.18 -3.32 5.94
C SER A 86 -0.49 -4.80 5.69
N HIS A 87 0.36 -5.70 6.17
CA HIS A 87 0.04 -7.13 6.23
C HIS A 87 -1.16 -7.45 7.13
N ARG A 88 -1.50 -6.58 8.11
CA ARG A 88 -2.55 -6.81 9.12
C ARG A 88 -3.93 -6.37 8.65
N ALA A 89 -4.02 -5.19 8.02
CA ALA A 89 -5.28 -4.55 7.75
C ALA A 89 -5.22 -3.60 6.55
N ILE A 90 -6.39 -3.29 5.99
CA ILE A 90 -6.60 -2.27 4.96
C ILE A 90 -7.83 -1.43 5.33
N CYS A 91 -7.74 -0.11 5.23
CA CYS A 91 -8.85 0.79 5.50
C CYS A 91 -8.85 1.96 4.50
N GLY A 92 -10.04 2.40 4.10
CA GLY A 92 -10.25 3.50 3.17
C GLY A 92 -10.92 4.68 3.85
N PHE A 93 -10.36 5.86 3.67
CA PHE A 93 -10.79 7.13 4.25
C PHE A 93 -11.27 8.05 3.14
N GLY A 94 -12.49 8.57 3.27
CA GLY A 94 -13.09 9.55 2.37
C GLY A 94 -13.54 10.81 3.10
N LEU A 95 -14.21 11.70 2.38
CA LEU A 95 -14.82 12.89 2.95
C LEU A 95 -15.81 12.53 4.06
N ASN A 96 -15.86 13.35 5.13
CA ASN A 96 -16.67 13.17 6.34
C ASN A 96 -16.27 11.98 7.26
N ASP A 97 -15.29 11.16 6.89
CA ASP A 97 -14.62 10.28 7.86
C ASP A 97 -13.73 11.12 8.81
N MET A 98 -13.11 10.51 9.80
CA MET A 98 -12.19 11.19 10.72
C MET A 98 -10.74 11.02 10.30
N ILE A 99 -9.92 12.06 10.49
CA ILE A 99 -8.47 11.95 10.35
C ILE A 99 -7.96 10.97 11.40
N PHE A 100 -7.41 9.85 10.94
CA PHE A 100 -7.03 8.75 11.81
C PHE A 100 -6.06 9.20 12.93
N GLU A 101 -6.38 8.79 14.16
CA GLU A 101 -5.62 8.96 15.39
C GLU A 101 -5.60 7.63 16.14
N GLU A 102 -4.43 7.02 16.26
CA GLU A 102 -4.26 5.68 16.86
C GLU A 102 -4.81 5.59 18.29
N ARG A 103 -4.65 6.66 19.09
CA ARG A 103 -5.06 6.70 20.50
C ARG A 103 -6.49 7.22 20.72
N PHE A 104 -7.29 7.37 19.65
CA PHE A 104 -8.67 7.82 19.76
C PHE A 104 -9.63 6.63 19.69
N GLY A 105 -10.69 6.62 20.50
CA GLY A 105 -11.68 5.54 20.51
C GLY A 105 -11.24 4.31 21.32
N ASN A 106 -11.87 3.17 21.04
CA ASN A 106 -11.56 1.87 21.63
C ASN A 106 -11.62 0.79 20.54
N ASP A 107 -11.36 -0.48 20.88
CA ASP A 107 -11.32 -1.59 19.91
C ASP A 107 -12.62 -1.84 19.13
N LYS A 108 -13.73 -1.25 19.58
CA LYS A 108 -15.04 -1.34 18.89
C LYS A 108 -15.30 -0.15 17.97
N THR A 109 -14.49 0.91 18.07
CA THR A 109 -14.63 2.08 17.21
C THR A 109 -14.14 1.72 15.80
N PRO A 110 -14.95 1.90 14.74
CA PRO A 110 -14.47 1.70 13.38
C PRO A 110 -13.33 2.68 13.07
N PHE A 111 -12.27 2.24 12.37
CA PHE A 111 -11.11 3.10 12.08
C PHE A 111 -11.45 4.44 11.40
N ILE A 112 -12.51 4.49 10.58
CA ILE A 112 -13.01 5.73 9.97
C ILE A 112 -13.56 6.75 10.99
N LYS A 113 -13.81 6.34 12.23
CA LYS A 113 -14.23 7.18 13.36
C LYS A 113 -13.12 7.36 14.41
N HIS A 114 -11.92 6.83 14.19
CA HIS A 114 -10.76 7.03 15.06
C HIS A 114 -10.16 8.42 14.85
N GLY A 115 -10.80 9.49 15.33
CA GLY A 115 -10.20 10.83 15.27
C GLY A 115 -11.13 11.92 15.76
N LYS A 116 -10.54 13.07 16.10
CA LYS A 116 -11.30 14.25 16.56
C LYS A 116 -11.74 15.17 15.43
N LYS A 117 -10.98 15.17 14.32
CA LYS A 117 -11.15 16.09 13.21
C LYS A 117 -11.75 15.36 12.01
N PRO A 118 -12.82 15.90 11.39
CA PRO A 118 -13.32 15.35 10.14
C PRO A 118 -12.35 15.59 8.98
N ILE A 119 -12.39 14.72 7.99
CA ILE A 119 -11.70 14.84 6.71
C ILE A 119 -12.50 15.80 5.83
N MET A 120 -11.89 16.94 5.51
CA MET A 120 -12.52 17.99 4.72
C MET A 120 -12.13 17.93 3.24
N ASP A 121 -10.97 17.34 2.93
CA ASP A 121 -10.46 17.21 1.56
C ASP A 121 -9.67 15.90 1.36
N PHE A 122 -9.17 15.68 0.13
CA PHE A 122 -8.38 14.49 -0.17
C PHE A 122 -6.97 14.50 0.43
N SER A 123 -6.44 15.66 0.84
CA SER A 123 -5.16 15.75 1.53
C SER A 123 -5.31 15.19 2.96
N ASP A 124 -6.40 15.53 3.64
CA ASP A 124 -6.79 14.97 4.93
C ASP A 124 -7.02 13.46 4.84
N ALA A 125 -7.74 13.00 3.81
CA ALA A 125 -7.96 11.57 3.56
C ALA A 125 -6.63 10.82 3.38
N LYS A 126 -5.71 11.40 2.59
CA LYS A 126 -4.35 10.86 2.39
C LYS A 126 -3.56 10.82 3.69
N LEU A 127 -3.67 11.87 4.52
CA LEU A 127 -3.04 11.92 5.83
C LEU A 127 -3.59 10.83 6.77
N ALA A 128 -4.91 10.61 6.78
CA ALA A 128 -5.55 9.56 7.56
C ALA A 128 -5.05 8.17 7.13
N ALA A 129 -5.03 7.90 5.82
CA ALA A 129 -4.48 6.66 5.27
C ALA A 129 -3.00 6.43 5.65
N LYS A 130 -2.16 7.47 5.63
CA LYS A 130 -0.76 7.40 6.07
C LYS A 130 -0.63 7.02 7.53
N ARG A 131 -1.39 7.67 8.41
CA ARG A 131 -1.36 7.40 9.85
C ARG A 131 -1.85 6.00 10.16
N PHE A 132 -2.95 5.58 9.53
CA PHE A 132 -3.47 4.23 9.65
C PHE A 132 -2.45 3.19 9.21
N ALA A 133 -1.87 3.35 8.02
CA ALA A 133 -0.83 2.45 7.52
C ALA A 133 0.33 2.35 8.50
N SER A 134 0.74 3.47 9.11
CA SER A 134 1.81 3.48 10.13
C SER A 134 1.43 2.76 11.42
N SER A 135 0.18 2.87 11.89
CA SER A 135 -0.24 2.21 13.15
C SER A 135 -0.42 0.70 12.99
N VAL A 136 -0.76 0.25 11.79
CA VAL A 136 -0.96 -1.17 11.48
C VAL A 136 0.23 -1.83 10.81
N SER A 137 1.32 -1.11 10.53
CA SER A 137 2.57 -1.69 9.99
C SER A 137 3.35 -2.51 11.01
#